data_AF-A0A0D3JB53-F1
#
_entry.id   AF-A0A0D3JB53-F1
#
_cell.length_a   1.000
_cell.length_b   1.000
_cell.length_c   1.000
_cell.angle_alpha   90.00
_cell.angle_beta   90.00
_cell.angle_gamma   90.00
#
_symmetry.space_group_name_H-M   'P 1'
#
loop_
_entity.id
_entity.type
_entity.pdbx_description
1 polymer ?
#
loop_
_entity_poly.entity_id
_entity_poly.type
_entity_poly.pdbx_seq_one_letter_code
_entity_poly.pdbx_strand_id
1 'polypeptide(L)'
;MHRVLFSSEREFPCAWARQGFALRGGSFACGLKQHQGGPCGVLAVVQAMLVRHISVGGVLAASSEAAASRLIDSLAGIVWSARVGRLATVVSCRAPELPPMREAGDHLVQTSCRSEEEVRGAIQAAAGAYTRPSGGGVALLLYSMLLTRGLAMVARDADFPSPLVLPNGYCAQELVNFLLCGRAYSNVFDGERVVGEDGDGSPTRLRGIPRPVPVGFLTLFERQGSLLPALSGGDSAEGCVTVGSHLKQPEHPVYVIQSEAHYSVLWLASDAPPELDVADTFDVLYFDQLAEAEHPTRLTLRRGHSPPSHPPPLESVLLTRWPAAAVVDWNGAEPLL
;
A
#
# COMPACT_ATOMS: atom_id res chain seq x y z
N MET A 1 11.66 18.92 1.45
CA MET A 1 10.97 17.67 1.87
C MET A 1 9.57 17.97 2.43
N HIS A 2 9.40 18.92 3.37
CA HIS A 2 8.07 19.38 3.84
C HIS A 2 7.04 19.61 2.72
N ARG A 3 7.40 20.37 1.67
CA ARG A 3 6.49 20.64 0.53
C ARG A 3 6.00 19.37 -0.19
N VAL A 4 6.86 18.37 -0.37
CA VAL A 4 6.47 17.11 -1.03
C VAL A 4 5.60 16.25 -0.12
N LEU A 5 5.89 16.23 1.18
CA LEU A 5 5.11 15.45 2.14
C LEU A 5 3.75 16.08 2.45
N PHE A 6 3.70 17.39 2.64
CA PHE A 6 2.57 18.07 3.29
C PHE A 6 2.05 19.31 2.54
N SER A 7 2.62 19.65 1.38
CA SER A 7 2.36 20.91 0.63
C SER A 7 2.67 22.21 1.39
N SER A 8 3.09 22.11 2.65
CA SER A 8 3.27 23.21 3.60
C SER A 8 4.35 22.85 4.61
N GLU A 9 4.82 23.82 5.38
CA GLU A 9 5.80 23.60 6.46
C GLU A 9 5.10 23.02 7.70
N ARG A 10 4.83 21.71 7.66
CA ARG A 10 4.18 20.96 8.74
C ARG A 10 5.06 19.84 9.27
N GLU A 11 4.85 19.51 10.54
CA GLU A 11 5.41 18.32 11.17
C GLU A 11 4.61 17.07 10.79
N PHE A 12 5.25 15.91 10.93
CA PHE A 12 4.53 14.64 10.89
C PHE A 12 3.45 14.61 11.97
N PRO A 13 2.22 14.15 11.65
CA PRO A 13 1.23 13.90 12.69
C PRO A 13 1.78 12.89 13.72
N CYS A 14 1.33 12.98 14.97
CA CYS A 14 1.78 12.09 16.05
C CYS A 14 1.63 10.60 15.67
N ALA A 15 0.54 10.24 15.00
CA ALA A 15 0.27 8.91 14.46
C ALA A 15 1.33 8.40 13.47
N TRP A 16 2.12 9.28 12.85
CA TRP A 16 3.20 8.94 11.92
C TRP A 16 4.57 8.99 12.59
N ALA A 17 4.82 10.02 13.40
CA ALA A 17 6.10 10.23 14.08
C ALA A 17 6.38 9.19 15.17
N ARG A 18 5.33 8.56 15.72
CA ARG A 18 5.38 7.56 16.78
C ARG A 18 4.79 6.21 16.34
N GLN A 19 5.02 5.85 15.08
CA GLN A 19 4.64 4.57 14.51
C GLN A 19 5.85 3.87 13.88
N GLY A 20 6.32 2.80 14.52
CA GLY A 20 7.24 1.84 13.93
C GLY A 20 6.54 0.66 13.28
N PHE A 21 7.30 -0.17 12.58
CA PHE A 21 6.85 -1.45 12.03
C PHE A 21 6.97 -2.56 13.09
N ALA A 22 6.11 -2.49 14.11
CA ALA A 22 6.08 -3.47 15.17
C ALA A 22 5.21 -4.66 14.79
N LEU A 23 5.80 -5.86 14.83
CA LEU A 23 5.07 -7.12 14.67
C LEU A 23 4.30 -7.46 15.94
N ARG A 24 3.12 -8.07 15.77
CA ARG A 24 2.31 -8.66 16.82
C ARG A 24 3.00 -9.92 17.34
N GLY A 25 2.91 -10.13 18.65
CA GLY A 25 3.28 -11.40 19.26
C GLY A 25 2.21 -12.47 19.04
N GLY A 26 2.49 -13.69 19.50
CA GLY A 26 1.51 -14.78 19.52
C GLY A 26 1.46 -15.57 18.22
N SER A 27 0.27 -16.04 17.89
CA SER A 27 -0.03 -17.00 16.81
C SER A 27 0.08 -16.41 15.40
N PHE A 28 -0.11 -15.09 15.25
CA PHE A 28 0.07 -14.37 13.99
C PHE A 28 1.31 -13.47 14.01
N ALA A 29 2.49 -14.10 14.06
CA ALA A 29 3.77 -13.44 14.27
C ALA A 29 4.21 -12.46 13.15
N CYS A 30 3.50 -12.42 12.02
CA CYS A 30 3.78 -11.53 10.90
C CYS A 30 2.77 -10.37 10.74
N GLY A 31 1.85 -10.20 11.69
CA GLY A 31 0.91 -9.07 11.67
C GLY A 31 1.53 -7.78 12.21
N LEU A 32 1.47 -6.69 11.47
CA LEU A 32 1.86 -5.37 11.96
C LEU A 32 0.78 -4.80 12.89
N LYS A 33 1.20 -4.04 13.90
CA LYS A 33 0.31 -3.26 14.76
C LYS A 33 0.35 -1.78 14.40
N GLN A 34 -0.80 -1.24 14.03
CA GLN A 34 -1.03 0.19 13.91
C GLN A 34 -1.63 0.71 15.22
N HIS A 35 -1.15 1.87 15.69
CA HIS A 35 -1.57 2.44 16.97
C HIS A 35 -2.72 3.44 16.83
N GLN A 36 -2.74 4.21 15.73
CA GLN A 36 -3.70 5.29 15.48
C GLN A 36 -3.99 5.40 13.99
N GLY A 37 -5.16 5.96 13.63
CA GLY A 37 -5.49 6.29 12.24
C GLY A 37 -4.51 7.28 11.61
N GLY A 38 -4.31 7.18 10.29
CA GLY A 38 -3.40 8.05 9.53
C GLY A 38 -2.49 7.27 8.58
N PRO A 39 -1.46 6.58 9.09
CA PRO A 39 -0.48 5.88 8.26
C PRO A 39 -0.93 4.51 7.74
N CYS A 40 -2.21 4.14 7.84
CA CYS A 40 -2.71 2.81 7.49
C CYS A 40 -2.31 2.37 6.07
N GLY A 41 -2.32 3.28 5.09
CA GLY A 41 -1.86 2.96 3.72
C GLY A 41 -0.40 2.50 3.68
N VAL A 42 0.49 3.11 4.48
CA VAL A 42 1.90 2.67 4.58
C VAL A 42 2.00 1.30 5.22
N LEU A 43 1.30 1.09 6.34
CA LEU A 43 1.35 -0.16 7.09
C LEU A 43 0.74 -1.31 6.27
N ALA A 44 -0.35 -1.07 5.55
CA ALA A 44 -0.98 -2.07 4.69
C ALA A 44 -0.04 -2.49 3.54
N VAL A 45 0.66 -1.56 2.88
CA VAL A 45 1.64 -1.93 1.85
C VAL A 45 2.80 -2.74 2.43
N VAL A 46 3.36 -2.34 3.57
CA VAL A 46 4.45 -3.10 4.21
C VAL A 46 3.97 -4.47 4.68
N GLN A 47 2.77 -4.57 5.24
CA GLN A 47 2.14 -5.83 5.62
C GLN A 47 1.93 -6.75 4.41
N ALA A 48 1.45 -6.22 3.27
CA ALA A 48 1.26 -6.98 2.05
C ALA A 48 2.61 -7.52 1.52
N MET A 49 3.65 -6.69 1.50
CA MET A 49 5.00 -7.11 1.11
C MET A 49 5.55 -8.19 2.05
N LEU A 50 5.29 -8.08 3.35
CA LEU A 50 5.67 -9.09 4.34
C LEU A 50 4.96 -10.43 4.12
N VAL A 51 3.64 -10.40 3.89
CA VAL A 51 2.83 -11.58 3.58
C VAL A 51 3.35 -12.27 2.32
N ARG A 52 3.70 -11.52 1.27
CA ARG A 52 4.33 -12.05 0.06
C ARG A 52 5.59 -12.89 0.35
N HIS A 53 6.39 -12.49 1.33
CA HIS A 53 7.64 -13.17 1.65
C HIS A 53 7.48 -14.40 2.55
N ILE A 54 6.33 -14.55 3.22
CA ILE A 54 6.08 -15.60 4.22
C ILE A 54 5.03 -16.61 3.73
N SER A 55 4.14 -16.19 2.85
CA SER A 55 3.11 -17.05 2.28
C SER A 55 3.75 -18.04 1.31
N VAL A 56 3.70 -19.32 1.67
CA VAL A 56 4.06 -20.45 0.79
C VAL A 56 2.84 -21.35 0.72
N GLY A 57 2.28 -21.58 -0.47
CA GLY A 57 1.04 -22.32 -0.62
C GLY A 57 -0.19 -21.61 -0.06
N GLY A 58 -0.15 -20.27 0.10
CA GLY A 58 -1.20 -19.50 0.81
C GLY A 58 -1.22 -19.66 2.34
N VAL A 59 -0.30 -20.45 2.91
CA VAL A 59 -0.17 -20.67 4.35
C VAL A 59 0.94 -19.81 4.92
N LEU A 60 0.63 -19.10 6.01
CA LEU A 60 1.62 -18.30 6.73
C LEU A 60 2.34 -19.18 7.76
N ALA A 61 3.56 -19.60 7.41
CA ALA A 61 4.43 -20.38 8.27
C ALA A 61 5.71 -19.60 8.57
N ALA A 62 5.64 -18.68 9.53
CA ALA A 62 6.83 -17.98 10.01
C ALA A 62 6.89 -17.96 11.53
N SER A 63 8.07 -18.28 12.07
CA SER A 63 8.44 -17.89 13.42
C SER A 63 8.54 -16.36 13.52
N SER A 64 8.49 -15.81 14.73
CA SER A 64 8.68 -14.37 14.95
C SER A 64 10.03 -13.87 14.42
N GLU A 65 11.09 -14.68 14.49
CA GLU A 65 12.40 -14.34 13.94
C GLU A 65 12.37 -14.29 12.40
N ALA A 66 11.75 -15.28 11.76
CA ALA A 66 11.57 -15.29 10.31
C ALA A 66 10.73 -14.08 9.86
N ALA A 67 9.65 -13.76 10.57
CA ALA A 67 8.83 -12.60 10.29
C ALA A 67 9.61 -11.29 10.42
N ALA A 68 10.44 -11.15 11.46
CA ALA A 68 11.30 -9.98 11.63
C ALA A 68 12.30 -9.84 10.48
N SER A 69 12.96 -10.92 10.05
CA SER A 69 13.87 -10.86 8.90
C SER A 69 13.13 -10.51 7.60
N ARG A 70 11.95 -11.10 7.36
CA ARG A 70 11.16 -10.83 6.16
C ARG A 70 10.57 -9.42 6.13
N LEU A 71 10.33 -8.81 7.29
CA LEU A 71 9.96 -7.39 7.39
C LEU A 71 11.12 -6.50 6.89
N ILE A 72 12.36 -6.82 7.26
CA ILE A 72 13.54 -6.08 6.75
C ILE A 72 13.67 -6.23 5.24
N ASP A 73 13.45 -7.44 4.71
CA ASP A 73 13.47 -7.68 3.25
C ASP A 73 12.36 -6.87 2.54
N SER A 74 11.16 -6.80 3.14
CA SER A 74 10.03 -6.03 2.62
C SER A 74 10.35 -4.54 2.53
N LEU A 75 10.88 -3.96 3.62
CA LEU A 75 11.28 -2.55 3.67
C LEU A 75 12.41 -2.26 2.67
N ALA A 76 13.36 -3.18 2.53
CA ALA A 76 14.46 -3.05 1.58
C ALA A 76 13.97 -3.04 0.13
N GLY A 77 13.08 -3.97 -0.24
CA GLY A 77 12.48 -4.03 -1.57
C GLY A 77 11.69 -2.75 -1.91
N ILE A 78 10.93 -2.21 -0.95
CA ILE A 78 10.20 -0.94 -1.12
C ILE A 78 11.18 0.21 -1.40
N VAL A 79 12.19 0.41 -0.56
CA VAL A 79 13.19 1.48 -0.76
C VAL A 79 13.93 1.29 -2.09
N TRP A 80 14.34 0.07 -2.40
CA TRP A 80 15.05 -0.27 -3.63
C TRP A 80 14.21 -0.02 -4.90
N SER A 81 12.89 -0.20 -4.83
CA SER A 81 11.99 0.06 -5.96
C SER A 81 11.92 1.56 -6.35
N ALA A 82 12.17 2.46 -5.40
CA ALA A 82 12.03 3.91 -5.59
C ALA A 82 13.14 4.54 -6.45
N ARG A 83 14.15 3.76 -6.87
CA ARG A 83 15.33 4.29 -7.55
C ARG A 83 15.02 4.84 -8.95
N VAL A 84 15.79 5.86 -9.30
CA VAL A 84 15.89 6.44 -10.65
C VAL A 84 17.19 6.02 -11.33
N GLY A 85 18.27 5.95 -10.54
CA GLY A 85 19.60 5.57 -10.98
C GLY A 85 20.09 4.32 -10.24
N ARG A 86 21.40 4.27 -9.99
CA ARG A 86 22.07 3.09 -9.41
C ARG A 86 22.08 3.03 -7.89
N LEU A 87 21.75 4.13 -7.21
CA LEU A 87 21.85 4.26 -5.76
C LEU A 87 20.47 4.33 -5.10
N ALA A 88 20.36 3.73 -3.92
CA ALA A 88 19.30 3.99 -2.95
C ALA A 88 19.89 4.62 -1.68
N THR A 89 19.04 5.30 -0.91
CA THR A 89 19.41 5.94 0.36
C THR A 89 18.53 5.41 1.47
N VAL A 90 19.14 4.79 2.47
CA VAL A 90 18.47 4.39 3.72
C VAL A 90 18.70 5.45 4.78
N VAL A 91 17.63 5.86 5.45
CA VAL A 91 17.65 6.89 6.49
C VAL A 91 17.34 6.27 7.84
N SER A 92 18.23 6.43 8.80
CA SER A 92 17.99 6.08 10.21
C SER A 92 18.07 7.31 11.10
N CYS A 93 17.65 7.19 12.36
CA CYS A 93 17.75 8.27 13.35
C CYS A 93 18.60 7.79 14.53
N ARG A 94 19.53 8.64 15.00
CA ARG A 94 20.31 8.38 16.21
C ARG A 94 19.52 8.66 17.48
N ALA A 95 18.53 9.55 17.41
CA ALA A 95 17.65 9.85 18.53
C ALA A 95 16.64 8.70 18.73
N PRO A 96 16.24 8.41 19.98
CA PRO A 96 15.28 7.35 20.29
C PRO A 96 13.87 7.65 19.78
N GLU A 97 13.53 8.94 19.68
CA GLU A 97 12.29 9.46 19.09
C GLU A 97 12.64 10.33 17.88
N LEU A 98 11.70 10.45 16.94
CA LEU A 98 11.88 11.30 15.78
C LEU A 98 11.80 12.78 16.20
N PRO A 99 12.88 13.58 16.01
CA PRO A 99 12.83 15.00 16.30
C PRO A 99 11.88 15.73 15.34
N PRO A 100 11.48 16.98 15.67
CA PRO A 100 10.82 17.86 14.72
C PRO A 100 11.60 17.94 13.40
N MET A 101 10.90 17.97 12.28
CA MET A 101 11.48 17.79 10.95
C MET A 101 12.52 18.87 10.59
N ARG A 102 12.40 20.08 11.15
CA ARG A 102 13.42 21.13 11.01
C ARG A 102 14.75 20.82 11.70
N GLU A 103 14.69 20.10 12.82
CA GLU A 103 15.84 19.74 13.65
C GLU A 103 16.34 18.34 13.34
N ALA A 104 15.53 17.51 12.68
CA ALA A 104 15.83 16.12 12.40
C ALA A 104 17.15 15.94 11.61
N GLY A 105 17.54 16.92 10.78
CA GLY A 105 18.76 16.86 9.97
C GLY A 105 20.02 16.44 10.73
N ASP A 106 20.22 16.96 11.95
CA ASP A 106 21.41 16.66 12.77
C ASP A 106 21.38 15.26 13.40
N HIS A 107 20.20 14.65 13.46
CA HIS A 107 19.98 13.32 14.05
C HIS A 107 19.84 12.21 13.00
N LEU A 108 19.50 12.56 11.76
CA LEU A 108 19.32 11.60 10.68
C LEU A 108 20.66 11.15 10.10
N VAL A 109 20.79 9.85 9.87
CA VAL A 109 21.95 9.25 9.21
C VAL A 109 21.50 8.72 7.87
N GLN A 110 22.20 9.14 6.81
CA GLN A 110 21.94 8.69 5.45
C GLN A 110 23.00 7.68 5.03
N THR A 111 22.57 6.50 4.61
CA THR A 111 23.43 5.43 4.10
C THR A 111 23.14 5.24 2.62
N SER A 112 24.15 5.46 1.77
CA SER A 112 24.03 5.19 0.33
C SER A 112 24.31 3.72 0.03
N CYS A 113 23.42 3.09 -0.74
CA CYS A 113 23.44 1.68 -1.07
C CYS A 113 23.47 1.48 -2.59
N ARG A 114 24.30 0.55 -3.06
CA ARG A 114 24.52 0.21 -4.48
C ARG A 114 23.85 -1.08 -4.91
N SER A 115 23.37 -1.88 -3.95
CA SER A 115 22.64 -3.14 -4.15
C SER A 115 21.43 -3.21 -3.21
N GLU A 116 20.45 -4.05 -3.53
CA GLU A 116 19.31 -4.33 -2.66
C GLU A 116 19.77 -4.96 -1.34
N GLU A 117 20.81 -5.79 -1.40
CA GLU A 117 21.46 -6.40 -0.25
C GLU A 117 22.09 -5.36 0.68
N GLU A 118 22.70 -4.30 0.13
CA GLU A 118 23.21 -3.18 0.93
C GLU A 118 22.07 -2.39 1.59
N VAL A 119 20.93 -2.21 0.90
CA VAL A 119 19.73 -1.58 1.50
C VAL A 119 19.23 -2.44 2.65
N ARG A 120 19.08 -3.75 2.44
CA ARG A 120 18.70 -4.71 3.47
C ARG A 120 19.65 -4.66 4.67
N GLY A 121 20.96 -4.66 4.43
CA GLY A 121 21.97 -4.56 5.47
C GLY A 121 21.88 -3.25 6.28
N ALA A 122 21.65 -2.12 5.61
CA ALA A 122 21.49 -0.83 6.27
C ALA A 122 20.21 -0.75 7.12
N ILE A 123 19.08 -1.27 6.62
CA ILE A 123 17.83 -1.34 7.40
C ILE A 123 17.98 -2.32 8.57
N GLN A 124 18.64 -3.47 8.36
CA GLN A 124 18.95 -4.43 9.43
C GLN A 124 19.79 -3.79 10.54
N ALA A 125 20.83 -3.03 10.19
CA ALA A 125 21.66 -2.31 11.15
C ALA A 125 20.88 -1.24 11.92
N ALA A 126 19.83 -0.68 11.29
CA ALA A 126 18.93 0.30 11.88
C ALA A 126 17.60 -0.29 12.39
N ALA A 127 17.49 -1.62 12.52
CA ALA A 127 16.20 -2.28 12.74
C ALA A 127 15.46 -1.73 13.97
N GLY A 128 16.18 -1.47 15.08
CA GLY A 128 15.60 -0.90 16.29
C GLY A 128 15.00 0.51 16.15
N ALA A 129 15.35 1.26 15.10
CA ALA A 129 14.71 2.54 14.76
C ALA A 129 13.45 2.34 13.90
N TYR A 130 13.46 1.35 13.02
CA TYR A 130 12.33 1.04 12.14
C TYR A 130 11.20 0.27 12.84
N THR A 131 11.52 -0.66 13.75
CA THR A 131 10.54 -1.63 14.30
C THR A 131 10.06 -1.30 15.71
N ARG A 132 10.65 -0.31 16.38
CA ARG A 132 10.22 0.10 17.72
C ARG A 132 8.75 0.58 17.68
N PRO A 133 7.84 0.03 18.50
CA PRO A 133 6.41 0.37 18.44
C PRO A 133 6.13 1.88 18.47
N SER A 134 6.73 2.59 19.42
CA SER A 134 6.62 4.04 19.58
C SER A 134 7.67 4.86 18.80
N GLY A 135 8.44 4.21 17.91
CA GLY A 135 9.49 4.85 17.11
C GLY A 135 8.98 5.49 15.84
N GLY A 136 9.88 6.14 15.09
CA GLY A 136 9.54 6.86 13.84
C GLY A 136 9.68 6.04 12.56
N GLY A 137 9.49 4.72 12.61
CA GLY A 137 9.80 3.81 11.49
C GLY A 137 9.09 4.16 10.18
N VAL A 138 7.81 4.53 10.24
CA VAL A 138 7.04 4.99 9.06
C VAL A 138 7.68 6.25 8.45
N ALA A 139 8.02 7.24 9.27
CA ALA A 139 8.67 8.47 8.79
C ALA A 139 10.06 8.19 8.19
N LEU A 140 10.84 7.29 8.80
CA LEU A 140 12.15 6.88 8.30
C LEU A 140 12.06 6.17 6.94
N LEU A 141 11.04 5.33 6.74
CA LEU A 141 10.76 4.74 5.43
C LEU A 141 10.47 5.83 4.38
N LEU A 142 9.62 6.80 4.71
CA LEU A 142 9.32 7.91 3.80
C LEU A 142 10.55 8.74 3.45
N TYR A 143 11.39 9.08 4.43
CA TYR A 143 12.65 9.77 4.17
C TYR A 143 13.57 8.97 3.25
N SER A 144 13.68 7.66 3.48
CA SER A 144 14.47 6.75 2.64
C SER A 144 13.97 6.73 1.20
N MET A 145 12.66 6.60 1.01
CA MET A 145 12.05 6.59 -0.33
C MET A 145 12.21 7.94 -1.05
N LEU A 146 11.94 9.06 -0.36
CA LEU A 146 12.06 10.40 -0.93
C LEU A 146 13.49 10.72 -1.37
N LEU A 147 14.49 10.34 -0.57
CA LEU A 147 15.89 10.54 -0.92
C LEU A 147 16.37 9.56 -2.00
N THR A 148 15.81 8.36 -2.05
CA THR A 148 16.11 7.38 -3.11
C THR A 148 15.53 7.79 -4.47
N ARG A 149 14.29 8.29 -4.51
CA ARG A 149 13.63 8.77 -5.73
C ARG A 149 14.12 10.16 -6.14
N GLY A 150 14.43 11.01 -5.16
CA GLY A 150 14.73 12.42 -5.34
C GLY A 150 13.47 13.28 -5.34
N LEU A 151 13.49 14.39 -4.58
CA LEU A 151 12.30 15.24 -4.35
C LEU A 151 11.69 15.80 -5.64
N ALA A 152 12.53 16.25 -6.58
CA ALA A 152 12.07 16.77 -7.87
C ALA A 152 11.38 15.70 -8.71
N MET A 153 11.86 14.45 -8.63
CA MET A 153 11.28 13.33 -9.37
C MET A 153 9.97 12.86 -8.77
N VAL A 154 9.84 12.87 -7.43
CA VAL A 154 8.57 12.61 -6.75
C VAL A 154 7.53 13.65 -7.15
N ALA A 155 7.89 14.93 -7.15
CA ALA A 155 6.99 15.99 -7.61
C ALA A 155 6.62 15.86 -9.09
N ARG A 156 7.54 15.35 -9.92
CA ARG A 156 7.29 15.08 -11.34
C ARG A 156 6.41 13.85 -11.55
N ASP A 157 6.39 12.87 -10.65
CA ASP A 157 5.61 11.64 -10.82
C ASP A 157 4.11 11.92 -10.79
N ALA A 158 3.66 12.79 -9.88
CA ALA A 158 2.25 13.16 -9.79
C ALA A 158 1.79 13.94 -11.03
N ASP A 159 0.56 13.71 -11.46
CA ASP A 159 -0.05 14.47 -12.58
C ASP A 159 -0.48 15.87 -12.15
N PHE A 160 -0.80 16.03 -10.86
CA PHE A 160 -1.14 17.30 -10.24
C PHE A 160 -0.33 17.49 -8.95
N PRO A 161 -0.07 18.73 -8.51
CA PRO A 161 0.55 18.98 -7.22
C PRO A 161 -0.28 18.36 -6.07
N SER A 162 0.24 17.29 -5.46
CA SER A 162 -0.41 16.55 -4.38
C SER A 162 0.58 16.30 -3.24
N PRO A 163 0.20 16.54 -1.97
CA PRO A 163 1.01 16.12 -0.84
C PRO A 163 0.89 14.60 -0.63
N LEU A 164 1.97 13.93 -0.24
CA LEU A 164 1.94 12.50 0.06
C LEU A 164 1.10 12.17 1.32
N VAL A 165 1.10 13.07 2.30
CA VAL A 165 0.28 13.00 3.51
C VAL A 165 -0.72 14.15 3.45
N LEU A 166 -2.00 13.80 3.35
CA LEU A 166 -3.10 14.74 3.20
C LEU A 166 -3.26 15.61 4.46
N PRO A 167 -3.95 16.77 4.37
CA PRO A 167 -4.14 17.66 5.51
C PRO A 167 -4.75 17.01 6.75
N ASN A 168 -5.64 16.03 6.55
CA ASN A 168 -6.28 15.21 7.58
C ASN A 168 -5.39 14.09 8.16
N GLY A 169 -4.16 13.91 7.64
CA GLY A 169 -3.20 12.91 8.10
C GLY A 169 -3.32 11.54 7.43
N TYR A 170 -4.20 11.38 6.43
CA TYR A 170 -4.31 10.15 5.64
C TYR A 170 -3.31 10.10 4.48
N CYS A 171 -3.09 8.90 3.96
CA CYS A 171 -2.24 8.67 2.79
C CYS A 171 -2.96 9.17 1.52
N ALA A 172 -2.27 9.98 0.71
CA ALA A 172 -2.71 10.24 -0.65
C ALA A 172 -2.51 9.00 -1.54
N GLN A 173 -3.22 8.92 -2.67
CA GLN A 173 -3.05 7.81 -3.62
C GLN A 173 -1.61 7.75 -4.15
N GLU A 174 -0.99 8.90 -4.39
CA GLU A 174 0.41 8.99 -4.81
C GLU A 174 1.35 8.31 -3.82
N LEU A 175 1.09 8.41 -2.52
CA LEU A 175 1.93 7.76 -1.51
C LEU A 175 1.79 6.24 -1.55
N VAL A 176 0.56 5.74 -1.69
CA VAL A 176 0.30 4.29 -1.77
C VAL A 176 0.95 3.72 -3.03
N ASN A 177 0.75 4.37 -4.18
CA ASN A 177 1.40 3.98 -5.43
C ASN A 177 2.93 4.07 -5.35
N PHE A 178 3.45 5.07 -4.63
CA PHE A 178 4.90 5.20 -4.43
C PHE A 178 5.49 3.99 -3.72
N LEU A 179 4.80 3.49 -2.68
CA LEU A 179 5.20 2.28 -1.95
C LEU A 179 5.04 1.00 -2.78
N LEU A 180 3.99 0.91 -3.61
CA LEU A 180 3.68 -0.29 -4.41
C LEU A 180 4.60 -0.45 -5.63
N CYS A 181 4.90 0.64 -6.34
CA CYS A 181 5.61 0.58 -7.62
C CYS A 181 6.89 1.43 -7.69
N GLY A 182 7.22 2.14 -6.62
CA GLY A 182 8.39 3.04 -6.57
C GLY A 182 8.19 4.36 -7.30
N ARG A 183 6.95 4.70 -7.73
CA ARG A 183 6.59 5.96 -8.40
C ARG A 183 5.36 6.58 -7.76
N ALA A 184 5.40 7.88 -7.50
CA ALA A 184 4.30 8.61 -6.86
C ALA A 184 3.21 9.02 -7.89
N TYR A 185 2.71 8.04 -8.64
CA TYR A 185 1.67 8.26 -9.66
C TYR A 185 0.30 8.47 -9.04
N SER A 186 -0.49 9.36 -9.64
CA SER A 186 -1.81 9.75 -9.13
C SER A 186 -2.90 8.70 -9.40
N ASN A 187 -2.72 7.87 -10.43
CA ASN A 187 -3.79 6.99 -10.93
C ASN A 187 -3.51 5.50 -10.74
N VAL A 188 -4.57 4.71 -10.81
CA VAL A 188 -4.57 3.26 -10.58
C VAL A 188 -4.81 2.43 -11.85
N PHE A 189 -4.97 3.06 -13.00
CA PHE A 189 -5.04 2.37 -14.29
C PHE A 189 -3.65 1.97 -14.81
N ASP A 190 -3.59 1.21 -15.90
CA ASP A 190 -2.33 0.77 -16.52
C ASP A 190 -1.73 1.83 -17.44
N GLY A 191 -0.41 2.00 -17.39
CA GLY A 191 0.35 2.77 -18.37
C GLY A 191 0.01 4.25 -18.38
N GLU A 192 -0.28 4.80 -19.55
CA GLU A 192 -0.62 6.21 -19.74
C GLU A 192 -1.95 6.31 -20.50
N ARG A 193 -2.76 7.33 -20.19
CA ARG A 193 -4.02 7.61 -20.88
C ARG A 193 -4.08 9.06 -21.32
N VAL A 194 -4.65 9.29 -22.49
CA VAL A 194 -4.97 10.63 -22.98
C VAL A 194 -6.41 10.94 -22.61
N VAL A 195 -6.62 11.99 -21.80
CA VAL A 195 -7.94 12.33 -21.25
C VAL A 195 -8.58 13.55 -21.90
N GLY A 196 -7.85 14.25 -22.76
CA GLY A 196 -8.31 15.45 -23.46
C GLY A 196 -7.16 16.18 -24.13
N GLU A 197 -7.40 17.44 -24.45
CA GLU A 197 -6.42 18.38 -24.98
C GLU A 197 -6.31 19.60 -24.05
N ASP A 198 -5.09 20.07 -23.81
CA ASP A 198 -4.82 21.30 -23.09
C ASP A 198 -5.25 22.52 -23.92
N GLY A 199 -5.23 23.71 -23.32
CA GLY A 199 -5.66 24.96 -23.98
C GLY A 199 -4.87 25.35 -25.23
N ASP A 200 -3.75 24.69 -25.51
CA ASP A 200 -2.93 24.84 -26.72
C ASP A 200 -3.11 23.71 -27.75
N GLY A 201 -4.05 22.79 -27.51
CA GLY A 201 -4.32 21.63 -28.36
C GLY A 201 -3.35 20.45 -28.16
N SER A 202 -2.44 20.51 -27.18
CA SER A 202 -1.58 19.37 -26.85
C SER A 202 -2.34 18.31 -26.03
N PRO A 203 -2.08 17.00 -26.24
CA PRO A 203 -2.83 15.95 -25.54
C PRO A 203 -2.50 15.90 -24.05
N THR A 204 -3.51 16.04 -23.20
CA THR A 204 -3.39 15.88 -21.74
C THR A 204 -3.19 14.41 -21.40
N ARG A 205 -2.01 14.06 -20.89
CA ARG A 205 -1.61 12.68 -20.55
C ARG A 205 -1.61 12.47 -19.04
N LEU A 206 -2.36 11.49 -18.58
CA LEU A 206 -2.34 11.03 -17.19
C LEU A 206 -1.56 9.72 -17.07
N ARG A 207 -0.78 9.59 -16.00
CA ARG A 207 0.09 8.43 -15.75
C ARG A 207 -0.52 7.52 -14.71
N GLY A 208 -0.60 6.24 -15.06
CA GLY A 208 -0.98 5.13 -14.22
C GLY A 208 0.20 4.21 -13.95
N ILE A 209 -0.10 3.02 -13.44
CA ILE A 209 0.89 2.04 -13.00
C ILE A 209 1.63 1.47 -14.22
N PRO A 210 2.97 1.51 -14.25
CA PRO A 210 3.72 1.27 -15.49
C PRO A 210 3.92 -0.22 -15.81
N ARG A 211 3.81 -1.09 -14.81
CA ARG A 211 4.05 -2.54 -14.90
C ARG A 211 3.38 -3.27 -13.74
N PRO A 212 3.15 -4.59 -13.83
CA PRO A 212 2.68 -5.39 -12.70
C PRO A 212 3.50 -5.14 -11.44
N VAL A 213 2.81 -5.07 -10.30
CA VAL A 213 3.41 -4.84 -8.98
C VAL A 213 3.57 -6.15 -8.19
N PRO A 214 4.50 -6.21 -7.22
CA PRO A 214 4.72 -7.43 -6.44
C PRO A 214 3.51 -7.86 -5.61
N VAL A 215 2.73 -6.89 -5.12
CA VAL A 215 1.47 -7.06 -4.40
C VAL A 215 0.47 -6.06 -4.96
N GLY A 216 -0.78 -6.48 -5.10
CA GLY A 216 -1.83 -5.76 -5.79
C GLY A 216 -2.47 -4.66 -4.94
N PHE A 217 -3.40 -3.95 -5.57
CA PHE A 217 -4.21 -2.93 -4.92
C PHE A 217 -5.64 -3.01 -5.42
N LEU A 218 -6.61 -2.90 -4.52
CA LEU A 218 -8.04 -2.83 -4.84
C LEU A 218 -8.67 -1.71 -4.03
N THR A 219 -9.64 -0.99 -4.62
CA THR A 219 -10.28 0.14 -3.95
C THR A 219 -11.78 0.18 -4.16
N LEU A 220 -12.51 0.61 -3.14
CA LEU A 220 -13.95 0.87 -3.20
C LEU A 220 -14.30 1.95 -4.22
N PHE A 221 -13.39 2.89 -4.48
CA PHE A 221 -13.62 3.98 -5.43
C PHE A 221 -13.86 3.48 -6.85
N GLU A 222 -13.30 2.33 -7.24
CA GLU A 222 -13.60 1.71 -8.53
C GLU A 222 -15.10 1.34 -8.62
N ARG A 223 -15.65 0.74 -7.56
CA ARG A 223 -17.06 0.38 -7.50
C ARG A 223 -17.94 1.63 -7.49
N GLN A 224 -17.60 2.65 -6.69
CA GLN A 224 -18.36 3.91 -6.63
C GLN A 224 -18.33 4.64 -7.98
N GLY A 225 -17.17 4.69 -8.65
CA GLY A 225 -17.03 5.25 -9.99
C GLY A 225 -17.87 4.51 -11.03
N SER A 226 -17.98 3.18 -10.94
CA SER A 226 -18.85 2.38 -11.83
C SER A 226 -20.36 2.60 -11.62
N LEU A 227 -20.76 3.14 -10.46
CA LEU A 227 -22.15 3.39 -10.10
C LEU A 227 -22.60 4.83 -10.37
N LEU A 228 -21.67 5.75 -10.64
CA LEU A 228 -22.01 7.10 -11.05
C LEU A 228 -22.39 7.08 -12.55
N PRO A 229 -23.55 7.65 -12.93
CA PRO A 229 -23.84 7.91 -14.34
C PRO A 229 -22.70 8.73 -14.93
N ALA A 230 -22.37 8.53 -16.21
CA ALA A 230 -21.42 9.31 -16.98
C ALA A 230 -21.76 10.82 -16.93
N LEU A 231 -21.39 11.49 -15.83
CA LEU A 231 -21.61 12.93 -15.61
C LEU A 231 -20.50 13.75 -16.30
N SER A 232 -19.82 13.16 -17.27
CA SER A 232 -18.81 13.81 -18.09
C SER A 232 -18.96 13.26 -19.49
N GLY A 233 -19.65 14.01 -20.35
CA GLY A 233 -19.93 13.63 -21.74
C GLY A 233 -18.68 13.60 -22.63
N GLY A 234 -17.81 12.62 -22.39
CA GLY A 234 -16.68 12.28 -23.25
C GLY A 234 -16.12 10.91 -22.89
N ASP A 235 -15.89 10.07 -23.89
CA ASP A 235 -15.33 8.71 -23.81
C ASP A 235 -13.95 8.62 -23.09
N SER A 236 -13.37 9.75 -22.65
CA SER A 236 -11.99 9.84 -22.15
C SER A 236 -11.84 9.88 -20.61
N ALA A 237 -12.90 10.19 -19.86
CA ALA A 237 -12.87 10.22 -18.39
C ALA A 237 -13.44 8.95 -17.73
N GLU A 238 -14.24 8.18 -18.47
CA GLU A 238 -14.73 6.87 -18.07
C GLU A 238 -13.55 5.91 -17.90
N GLY A 239 -13.16 5.69 -16.65
CA GLY A 239 -12.18 4.68 -16.29
C GLY A 239 -10.93 5.19 -15.58
N CYS A 240 -10.76 6.49 -15.35
CA CYS A 240 -9.62 6.99 -14.56
C CYS A 240 -9.59 6.42 -13.12
N VAL A 241 -10.75 6.01 -12.60
CA VAL A 241 -10.91 5.37 -11.28
C VAL A 241 -10.88 3.82 -11.38
N THR A 242 -10.89 3.26 -12.58
CA THR A 242 -10.82 1.81 -12.79
C THR A 242 -9.40 1.32 -12.50
N VAL A 243 -9.28 0.38 -11.56
CA VAL A 243 -7.99 -0.24 -11.24
C VAL A 243 -7.57 -1.14 -12.40
N GLY A 244 -6.36 -0.92 -12.89
CA GLY A 244 -5.78 -1.63 -14.03
C GLY A 244 -5.28 -3.04 -13.69
N SER A 245 -4.94 -3.80 -14.72
CA SER A 245 -4.43 -5.16 -14.60
C SER A 245 -3.10 -5.23 -13.85
N HIS A 246 -2.26 -4.19 -13.93
CA HIS A 246 -0.99 -4.14 -13.22
C HIS A 246 -1.15 -4.18 -11.69
N LEU A 247 -2.29 -3.72 -11.17
CA LEU A 247 -2.64 -3.78 -9.74
C LEU A 247 -3.57 -4.96 -9.40
N LYS A 248 -4.45 -5.39 -10.33
CA LYS A 248 -5.37 -6.51 -10.12
C LYS A 248 -4.74 -7.89 -10.34
N GLN A 249 -3.65 -7.97 -11.08
CA GLN A 249 -2.91 -9.20 -11.38
C GLN A 249 -1.46 -9.07 -10.89
N PRO A 250 -1.24 -8.93 -9.57
CA PRO A 250 0.09 -8.82 -9.01
C PRO A 250 0.89 -10.11 -9.17
N GLU A 251 2.22 -10.02 -9.00
CA GLU A 251 3.13 -11.17 -9.01
C GLU A 251 2.77 -12.21 -7.94
N HIS A 252 2.29 -11.74 -6.78
CA HIS A 252 1.76 -12.58 -5.71
C HIS A 252 0.34 -12.16 -5.38
N PRO A 253 -0.59 -13.10 -5.14
CA PRO A 253 -2.02 -12.81 -4.92
C PRO A 253 -2.28 -12.27 -3.51
N VAL A 254 -1.62 -11.16 -3.18
CA VAL A 254 -1.74 -10.35 -1.97
C VAL A 254 -2.13 -8.95 -2.42
N TYR A 255 -3.09 -8.33 -1.76
CA TYR A 255 -3.71 -7.07 -2.16
C TYR A 255 -3.77 -6.13 -0.96
N VAL A 256 -3.35 -4.89 -1.19
CA VAL A 256 -3.71 -3.76 -0.34
C VAL A 256 -5.14 -3.36 -0.70
N ILE A 257 -6.01 -3.30 0.29
CA ILE A 257 -7.41 -2.94 0.14
C ILE A 257 -7.59 -1.51 0.62
N GLN A 258 -8.21 -0.66 -0.18
CA GLN A 258 -8.72 0.63 0.25
C GLN A 258 -10.25 0.57 0.31
N SER A 259 -10.80 0.65 1.52
CA SER A 259 -12.23 0.78 1.76
C SER A 259 -12.47 2.13 2.42
N GLU A 260 -13.05 3.06 1.67
CA GLU A 260 -13.21 4.46 2.07
C GLU A 260 -11.86 5.12 2.45
N ALA A 261 -11.72 5.59 3.69
CA ALA A 261 -10.51 6.22 4.21
C ALA A 261 -9.51 5.24 4.84
N HIS A 262 -9.85 3.95 4.92
CA HIS A 262 -9.04 2.95 5.61
C HIS A 262 -8.35 1.98 4.64
N TYR A 263 -7.17 1.53 5.02
CA TYR A 263 -6.39 0.57 4.26
C TYR A 263 -6.13 -0.68 5.09
N SER A 264 -6.27 -1.84 4.46
CA SER A 264 -6.04 -3.16 5.07
C SER A 264 -5.42 -4.11 4.05
N VAL A 265 -5.20 -5.37 4.41
CA VAL A 265 -4.53 -6.34 3.55
C VAL A 265 -5.39 -7.59 3.39
N LEU A 266 -5.37 -8.14 2.18
CA LEU A 266 -6.06 -9.38 1.85
C LEU A 266 -5.16 -10.25 0.97
N TRP A 267 -5.16 -11.57 1.15
CA TRP A 267 -4.46 -12.50 0.27
C TRP A 267 -5.23 -13.79 0.10
N LEU A 268 -4.92 -14.52 -0.98
CA LEU A 268 -5.51 -15.83 -1.21
C LEU A 268 -4.92 -16.85 -0.24
N ALA A 269 -5.77 -17.74 0.29
CA ALA A 269 -5.32 -18.85 1.12
C ALA A 269 -4.68 -19.99 0.30
N SER A 270 -4.50 -19.80 -1.01
CA SER A 270 -3.79 -20.68 -1.94
C SER A 270 -2.93 -19.86 -2.90
N ASP A 271 -1.88 -20.47 -3.46
CA ASP A 271 -0.94 -19.78 -4.38
C ASP A 271 -1.51 -19.52 -5.78
N ALA A 272 -2.57 -20.22 -6.17
CA ALA A 272 -3.17 -20.09 -7.49
C ALA A 272 -4.45 -19.23 -7.40
N PRO A 273 -4.56 -18.14 -8.20
CA PRO A 273 -5.84 -17.48 -8.37
C PRO A 273 -6.82 -18.46 -9.00
N PRO A 274 -7.98 -18.72 -8.37
CA PRO A 274 -8.94 -19.62 -8.98
C PRO A 274 -9.46 -19.00 -10.27
N GLU A 275 -9.41 -19.75 -11.38
CA GLU A 275 -10.36 -19.54 -12.47
C GLU A 275 -11.71 -19.99 -11.91
N LEU A 276 -12.55 -19.02 -11.50
CA LEU A 276 -13.89 -19.32 -10.98
C LEU A 276 -14.78 -19.88 -12.09
N ASP A 277 -14.61 -21.15 -12.45
CA ASP A 277 -15.58 -21.85 -13.28
C ASP A 277 -16.61 -22.61 -12.42
N VAL A 278 -17.71 -23.00 -13.05
CA VAL A 278 -19.12 -23.15 -12.58
C VAL A 278 -19.43 -23.74 -11.17
N ALA A 279 -18.46 -24.23 -10.38
CA ALA A 279 -18.67 -24.77 -9.03
C ALA A 279 -17.79 -24.18 -7.90
N ASP A 280 -16.80 -23.31 -8.16
CA ASP A 280 -15.73 -23.11 -7.17
C ASP A 280 -15.94 -22.00 -6.13
N THR A 281 -15.61 -22.35 -4.89
CA THR A 281 -15.42 -21.45 -3.76
C THR A 281 -13.94 -21.34 -3.44
N PHE A 282 -13.47 -20.19 -2.97
CA PHE A 282 -12.09 -20.06 -2.49
C PHE A 282 -12.02 -19.15 -1.28
N ASP A 283 -10.94 -19.32 -0.52
CA ASP A 283 -10.72 -18.55 0.68
C ASP A 283 -9.73 -17.42 0.43
N VAL A 284 -10.06 -16.28 1.02
CA VAL A 284 -9.14 -15.18 1.22
C VAL A 284 -9.00 -14.90 2.70
N LEU A 285 -7.83 -14.45 3.10
CA LEU A 285 -7.52 -14.04 4.46
C LEU A 285 -7.43 -12.51 4.47
N TYR A 286 -8.21 -11.89 5.36
CA TYR A 286 -8.28 -10.45 5.55
C TYR A 286 -7.62 -10.07 6.86
N PHE A 287 -6.76 -9.05 6.86
CA PHE A 287 -6.10 -8.56 8.06
C PHE A 287 -6.11 -7.04 8.11
N ASP A 288 -6.56 -6.51 9.24
CA ASP A 288 -6.55 -5.09 9.56
C ASP A 288 -5.53 -4.81 10.66
N GLN A 289 -4.46 -4.09 10.31
CA GLN A 289 -3.40 -3.75 11.25
C GLN A 289 -3.84 -2.81 12.38
N LEU A 290 -4.97 -2.10 12.26
CA LEU A 290 -5.53 -1.21 13.28
C LEU A 290 -6.50 -1.95 14.22
N ALA A 291 -7.18 -2.99 13.73
CA ALA A 291 -8.06 -3.80 14.55
C ALA A 291 -7.25 -4.65 15.56
N GLU A 292 -7.78 -4.86 16.77
CA GLU A 292 -7.12 -5.68 17.80
C GLU A 292 -7.27 -7.21 17.56
N ALA A 293 -7.66 -7.62 16.34
CA ALA A 293 -7.82 -9.03 15.98
C ALA A 293 -6.51 -9.83 16.05
N GLU A 294 -6.49 -10.94 16.78
CA GLU A 294 -5.27 -11.76 16.94
C GLU A 294 -4.88 -12.51 15.65
N HIS A 295 -5.84 -12.70 14.75
CA HIS A 295 -5.70 -13.52 13.54
C HIS A 295 -6.39 -12.86 12.34
N PRO A 296 -5.95 -13.17 11.10
CA PRO A 296 -6.67 -12.79 9.90
C PRO A 296 -8.07 -13.43 9.87
N THR A 297 -9.06 -12.66 9.44
CA THR A 297 -10.42 -13.14 9.18
C THR A 297 -10.44 -13.93 7.88
N ARG A 298 -10.89 -15.18 7.92
CA ARG A 298 -11.10 -15.99 6.71
C ARG A 298 -12.45 -15.63 6.08
N LEU A 299 -12.44 -15.26 4.80
CA LEU A 299 -13.63 -15.03 3.99
C LEU A 299 -13.70 -16.11 2.91
N THR A 300 -14.84 -16.79 2.81
CA THR A 300 -15.08 -17.77 1.74
C THR A 300 -15.89 -17.11 0.64
N LEU A 301 -15.26 -16.88 -0.51
CA LEU A 301 -15.91 -16.33 -1.70
C LEU A 301 -16.54 -17.47 -2.48
N ARG A 302 -17.85 -17.37 -2.76
CA ARG A 302 -18.61 -18.37 -3.52
C ARG A 302 -19.20 -17.74 -4.77
N ARG A 303 -19.18 -18.50 -5.87
CA ARG A 303 -19.91 -18.12 -7.07
C ARG A 303 -21.40 -17.98 -6.76
N GLY A 304 -22.02 -16.91 -7.24
CA GLY A 304 -23.45 -16.69 -7.12
C GLY A 304 -24.06 -16.19 -8.43
N HIS A 305 -25.39 -16.20 -8.51
CA HIS A 305 -26.13 -15.85 -9.72
C HIS A 305 -26.19 -14.34 -9.97
N SER A 306 -26.19 -13.54 -8.91
CA SER A 306 -26.21 -12.07 -8.97
C SER A 306 -25.58 -11.47 -7.71
N PRO A 307 -24.75 -10.42 -7.81
CA PRO A 307 -24.22 -9.72 -6.65
C PRO A 307 -25.35 -9.08 -5.83
N PRO A 308 -25.18 -8.93 -4.50
CA PRO A 308 -26.15 -8.24 -3.66
C PRO A 308 -26.31 -6.78 -4.09
N SER A 309 -27.50 -6.20 -3.89
CA SER A 309 -27.80 -4.81 -4.27
C SER A 309 -26.97 -3.78 -3.48
N HIS A 310 -26.75 -4.06 -2.19
CA HIS A 310 -25.96 -3.23 -1.28
C HIS A 310 -24.99 -4.12 -0.48
N PRO A 311 -23.91 -4.62 -1.11
CA PRO A 311 -22.88 -5.35 -0.37
C PRO A 311 -22.21 -4.43 0.66
N PRO A 312 -21.75 -4.96 1.80
CA PRO A 312 -20.80 -4.25 2.67
C PRO A 312 -19.61 -3.67 1.89
N PRO A 313 -18.97 -2.59 2.35
CA PRO A 313 -17.91 -1.92 1.61
C PRO A 313 -16.77 -2.85 1.18
N LEU A 314 -16.30 -3.75 2.06
CA LEU A 314 -15.24 -4.69 1.69
C LEU A 314 -15.67 -5.64 0.56
N GLU A 315 -16.88 -6.21 0.64
CA GLU A 315 -17.41 -7.10 -0.40
C GLU A 315 -17.56 -6.36 -1.74
N SER A 316 -17.95 -5.09 -1.68
CA SER A 316 -18.00 -4.20 -2.85
C SER A 316 -16.63 -4.06 -3.53
N VAL A 317 -15.55 -4.02 -2.76
CA VAL A 317 -14.17 -4.05 -3.31
C VAL A 317 -13.87 -5.39 -3.96
N LEU A 318 -14.18 -6.51 -3.28
CA LEU A 318 -13.89 -7.86 -3.79
C LEU A 318 -14.56 -8.13 -5.15
N LEU A 319 -15.79 -7.64 -5.33
CA LEU A 319 -16.53 -7.75 -6.60
C LEU A 319 -15.84 -7.05 -7.77
N THR A 320 -14.97 -6.07 -7.54
CA THR A 320 -14.18 -5.43 -8.61
C THR A 320 -13.09 -6.35 -9.16
N ARG A 321 -12.63 -7.32 -8.36
CA ARG A 321 -11.59 -8.30 -8.73
C ARG A 321 -12.17 -9.65 -9.12
N TRP A 322 -13.23 -10.08 -8.43
CA TRP A 322 -13.94 -11.33 -8.63
C TRP A 322 -15.43 -11.08 -8.82
N PRO A 323 -15.88 -10.58 -9.99
CA PRO A 323 -17.28 -10.24 -10.21
C PRO A 323 -18.26 -11.42 -10.07
N ALA A 324 -17.77 -12.65 -10.31
CA ALA A 324 -18.56 -13.87 -10.16
C ALA A 324 -18.75 -14.30 -8.70
N ALA A 325 -17.93 -13.79 -7.76
CA ALA A 325 -17.98 -14.11 -6.33
C ALA A 325 -19.07 -13.31 -5.61
N ALA A 326 -20.33 -13.57 -5.99
CA ALA A 326 -21.49 -12.82 -5.50
C ALA A 326 -21.92 -13.14 -4.06
N VAL A 327 -21.30 -14.13 -3.40
CA VAL A 327 -21.59 -14.48 -2.00
C VAL A 327 -20.27 -14.53 -1.23
N VAL A 328 -20.19 -13.76 -0.14
CA VAL A 328 -19.05 -13.76 0.79
C VAL A 328 -19.51 -14.30 2.13
N ASP A 329 -18.91 -15.41 2.56
CA ASP A 329 -19.15 -16.00 3.88
C ASP A 329 -18.03 -15.55 4.83
N TRP A 330 -18.39 -14.81 5.87
CA TRP A 330 -17.47 -14.31 6.90
C TRP A 330 -17.10 -15.38 7.94
N ASN A 331 -17.57 -16.62 7.76
CA ASN A 331 -17.25 -17.78 8.59
C ASN A 331 -17.47 -17.53 10.10
N GLY A 332 -18.56 -16.82 10.43
CA GLY A 332 -18.92 -16.46 11.80
C GLY A 332 -18.37 -15.12 12.31
N ALA A 333 -17.53 -14.43 11.54
CA ALA A 333 -17.15 -13.05 11.83
C ALA A 333 -18.25 -12.05 11.41
N GLU A 334 -18.31 -10.90 12.07
CA GLU A 334 -19.21 -9.82 11.67
C GLU A 334 -18.68 -9.11 10.42
N PRO A 335 -19.53 -8.86 9.40
CA PRO A 335 -19.14 -8.05 8.25
C PRO A 335 -18.72 -6.64 8.65
N LEU A 336 -17.63 -6.17 8.06
CA LEU A 336 -17.17 -4.80 8.23
C LEU A 336 -18.14 -3.85 7.52
N LEU A 337 -18.80 -3.00 8.31
CA LEU A 337 -19.71 -1.95 7.87
C LEU A 337 -18.95 -0.74 7.32
#